data_AF-A0A369S6Y5-F1
#
_entry.id   AF-A0A369S6Y5-F1
#
_cell.length_a   1.000
_cell.length_b   1.000
_cell.length_c   1.000
_cell.angle_alpha   90.00
_cell.angle_beta   90.00
_cell.angle_gamma   90.00
#
_symmetry.space_group_name_H-M   'P 1'
#
loop_
_entity.id
_entity.type
_entity.pdbx_description
1 polymer ?
#
loop_
_entity_poly.entity_id
_entity_poly.type
_entity_poly.pdbx_seq_one_letter_code
_entity_poly.pdbx_strand_id
1 'polypeptide(L)'
;MKKVIVLGAVTCGILTLEFGPHFFHQSVVSNFMLNTKPVQQETLDLCQSICRKLGINKSNKIEVVVGEGFAAGNLGSTSLRNGAVLSLPYTMYFATRNDIERSGIIKSSYLSRHPDLADKLIPSPNCNKFQMAHELVRLKYKDFILSGTILPAFYLLGYGGFALCNKWALQRRLRILNKILVAVGTLSFYHIVTSRVMNWQVYRADRVAATIDPTYMAGGIEFMRKNQLWEKAFLNGAMPEASIMMLMGYLWHPPSGERLKRLLDLKNFTPYCDDID
;
A
#
# COMPACT_ATOMS: atom_id res chain seq x y z
N MET A 1 -27.36 -26.44 -11.89
CA MET A 1 -27.18 -25.32 -12.83
C MET A 1 -27.31 -23.94 -12.18
N LYS A 2 -28.49 -23.52 -11.66
CA LYS A 2 -28.69 -22.17 -11.05
C LYS A 2 -27.65 -21.77 -9.99
N LYS A 3 -27.32 -22.64 -9.04
CA LYS A 3 -26.32 -22.36 -7.98
C LYS A 3 -24.90 -22.15 -8.50
N VAL A 4 -24.51 -22.86 -9.55
CA VAL A 4 -23.19 -22.74 -10.19
C VAL A 4 -23.10 -21.43 -10.97
N ILE A 5 -24.18 -21.03 -11.64
CA ILE A 5 -24.28 -19.74 -12.33
C ILE A 5 -24.14 -18.57 -11.33
N VAL A 6 -24.85 -18.63 -10.20
CA VAL A 6 -24.75 -17.59 -9.15
C VAL A 6 -23.34 -17.54 -8.57
N LEU A 7 -22.74 -18.69 -8.24
CA LEU A 7 -21.37 -18.74 -7.73
C LEU A 7 -20.37 -18.13 -8.71
N GLY A 8 -20.49 -18.49 -10.00
CA GLY A 8 -19.66 -17.94 -11.07
C GLY A 8 -19.83 -16.42 -11.21
N ALA A 9 -21.07 -15.93 -11.22
CA ALA A 9 -21.38 -14.51 -11.32
C ALA A 9 -20.81 -13.71 -10.14
N VAL A 10 -20.99 -14.18 -8.91
CA VAL A 10 -20.44 -13.50 -7.72
C VAL A 10 -18.91 -13.50 -7.74
N THR A 11 -18.29 -14.63 -8.08
CA THR A 11 -16.81 -14.70 -8.16
C THR A 11 -16.25 -13.79 -9.25
N CYS A 12 -16.90 -13.74 -10.42
CA CYS A 12 -16.55 -12.79 -11.48
C CYS A 12 -16.74 -11.34 -11.03
N GLY A 13 -17.80 -11.05 -10.28
CA GLY A 13 -18.05 -9.74 -9.68
C GLY A 13 -16.92 -9.33 -8.72
N ILE A 14 -16.52 -10.21 -7.80
CA ILE A 14 -15.39 -9.99 -6.88
C ILE A 14 -14.10 -9.74 -7.68
N LEU A 15 -13.79 -10.59 -8.65
CA LEU A 15 -12.61 -10.41 -9.51
C LEU A 15 -12.66 -9.06 -10.25
N THR A 16 -13.83 -8.65 -10.73
CA THR A 16 -13.99 -7.36 -11.42
C THR A 16 -13.76 -6.19 -10.46
N LEU A 17 -14.21 -6.30 -9.20
CA LEU A 17 -13.97 -5.27 -8.18
C LEU A 17 -12.49 -5.18 -7.79
N GLU A 18 -11.81 -6.32 -7.63
CA GLU A 18 -10.39 -6.38 -7.26
C GLU A 18 -9.48 -5.91 -8.40
N PHE A 19 -9.76 -6.33 -9.63
CA PHE A 19 -8.89 -6.06 -10.78
C PHE A 19 -9.29 -4.82 -11.59
N GLY A 20 -10.56 -4.42 -11.55
CA GLY A 20 -11.11 -3.28 -12.29
C GLY A 20 -10.29 -2.01 -12.13
N PRO A 21 -9.93 -1.58 -10.89
CA PRO A 21 -9.10 -0.41 -10.66
C PRO A 21 -7.73 -0.46 -11.35
N HIS A 22 -7.17 -1.65 -11.59
CA HIS A 22 -5.89 -1.82 -12.28
C HIS A 22 -6.02 -1.71 -13.81
N PHE A 23 -7.12 -2.24 -14.37
CA PHE A 23 -7.40 -2.14 -15.81
C PHE A 23 -7.88 -0.74 -16.23
N PHE A 24 -8.62 -0.07 -15.35
CA PHE A 24 -9.26 1.23 -15.60
C PHE A 24 -8.73 2.33 -14.66
N HIS A 25 -7.44 2.30 -14.36
CA HIS A 25 -6.82 3.23 -13.41
C HIS A 25 -7.00 4.71 -13.79
N GLN A 26 -7.06 5.05 -15.08
CA GLN A 26 -7.33 6.43 -15.52
C GLN A 26 -8.67 6.96 -15.00
N SER A 27 -9.71 6.13 -15.05
CA SER A 27 -11.03 6.47 -14.49
C SER A 27 -11.02 6.53 -12.96
N VAL A 28 -10.18 5.71 -12.30
CA VAL A 28 -10.01 5.80 -10.85
C VAL A 28 -9.31 7.10 -10.47
N VAL A 29 -8.22 7.44 -11.16
CA VAL A 29 -7.48 8.68 -10.94
C VAL A 29 -8.37 9.90 -11.19
N SER A 30 -9.09 9.96 -12.32
CA SER A 30 -9.95 11.11 -12.63
C SER A 30 -11.09 11.32 -11.62
N ASN A 31 -11.63 10.23 -11.06
CA ASN A 31 -12.80 10.30 -10.18
C ASN A 31 -12.45 10.37 -8.68
N PHE A 32 -11.29 9.86 -8.26
CA PHE A 32 -10.91 9.76 -6.85
C PHE A 32 -9.66 10.59 -6.50
N MET A 33 -8.81 10.95 -7.46
CA MET A 33 -7.68 11.89 -7.26
C MET A 33 -8.10 13.29 -7.72
N LEU A 34 -9.21 13.81 -7.17
CA LEU A 34 -9.88 15.04 -7.63
C LEU A 34 -9.00 16.30 -7.61
N ASN A 35 -7.85 16.27 -6.93
CA ASN A 35 -6.92 17.40 -6.79
C ASN A 35 -5.48 17.00 -7.15
N THR A 36 -5.25 16.58 -8.40
CA THR A 36 -3.87 16.38 -8.87
C THR A 36 -3.12 17.71 -8.94
N LYS A 37 -1.88 17.73 -8.47
CA LYS A 37 -0.97 18.88 -8.54
C LYS A 37 -0.02 18.70 -9.72
N PRO A 38 0.52 19.81 -10.30
CA PRO A 38 1.55 19.72 -11.32
C PRO A 38 2.73 18.88 -10.85
N VAL A 39 3.14 17.92 -11.68
CA VAL A 39 4.30 17.07 -11.41
C VAL A 39 5.56 17.83 -11.82
N GLN A 40 6.50 17.97 -10.89
CA GLN A 40 7.79 18.61 -11.19
C GLN A 40 8.63 17.70 -12.10
N GLN A 41 9.41 18.29 -13.02
CA GLN A 41 10.25 17.53 -13.95
C GLN A 41 11.26 16.65 -13.21
N GLU A 42 11.83 17.14 -12.11
CA GLU A 42 12.76 16.40 -11.25
C GLU A 42 12.14 15.09 -10.71
N THR A 43 10.84 15.10 -10.40
CA THR A 43 10.09 13.91 -9.96
C THR A 43 9.97 12.88 -11.07
N LEU A 44 9.71 13.33 -12.31
CA LEU A 44 9.65 12.46 -13.48
C LEU A 44 11.02 11.84 -13.78
N ASP A 45 12.07 12.66 -13.74
CA ASP A 45 13.45 12.21 -13.97
C ASP A 45 13.90 11.22 -12.90
N LEU A 46 13.54 11.47 -11.64
CA LEU A 46 13.79 10.54 -10.54
C LEU A 46 13.06 9.21 -10.75
N CYS A 47 11.78 9.24 -11.15
CA CYS A 47 11.00 8.04 -11.45
C CYS A 47 11.66 7.20 -12.55
N GLN A 48 12.09 7.84 -13.65
CA GLN A 48 12.80 7.15 -14.74
C GLN A 48 14.16 6.61 -14.29
N SER A 49 14.89 7.34 -13.45
CA SER A 49 16.15 6.88 -12.85
C SER A 49 15.94 5.62 -12.00
N ILE A 50 14.94 5.61 -11.12
CA ILE A 50 14.62 4.45 -10.28
C ILE A 50 14.15 3.26 -11.13
N CYS A 51 13.30 3.50 -12.15
CA CYS A 51 12.87 2.44 -13.07
C CYS A 51 14.05 1.75 -13.74
N ARG A 52 15.08 2.51 -14.16
CA ARG A 52 16.33 1.95 -14.72
C ARG A 52 17.07 1.10 -13.68
N LYS A 53 17.28 1.63 -12.47
CA LYS A 53 17.95 0.90 -11.37
C LYS A 53 17.22 -0.40 -11.00
N LEU A 54 15.89 -0.39 -11.06
CA LEU A 54 15.05 -1.55 -10.77
C LEU A 54 14.85 -2.49 -11.97
N GLY A 55 15.35 -2.16 -13.17
CA GLY A 55 15.11 -2.96 -14.38
C GLY A 55 13.63 -3.06 -14.77
N ILE A 56 12.86 -1.99 -14.57
CA ILE A 56 11.45 -1.91 -14.97
C ILE A 56 11.38 -1.59 -16.47
N ASN A 57 11.03 -2.61 -17.26
CA ASN A 57 10.80 -2.46 -18.68
C ASN A 57 9.54 -1.62 -18.96
N LYS A 58 9.54 -0.87 -20.07
CA LYS A 58 8.42 0.00 -20.50
C LYS A 58 8.05 1.04 -19.44
N SER A 59 9.04 1.65 -18.80
CA SER A 59 8.85 2.73 -17.82
C SER A 59 8.12 3.95 -18.39
N ASN A 60 8.11 4.12 -19.72
CA ASN A 60 7.30 5.11 -20.43
C ASN A 60 5.78 4.86 -20.35
N LYS A 61 5.35 3.68 -19.88
CA LYS A 61 3.94 3.37 -19.60
C LYS A 61 3.53 3.64 -18.15
N ILE A 62 4.40 4.27 -17.36
CA ILE A 62 4.08 4.68 -15.98
C ILE A 62 3.74 6.17 -16.02
N GLU A 63 2.48 6.47 -15.76
CA GLU A 63 2.01 7.82 -15.51
C GLU A 63 2.29 8.17 -14.04
N VAL A 64 2.91 9.32 -13.80
CA VAL A 64 3.15 9.82 -12.44
C VAL A 64 2.11 10.88 -12.14
N VAL A 65 1.42 10.75 -11.01
CA VAL A 65 0.46 11.73 -10.52
C VAL A 65 0.81 12.13 -9.10
N VAL A 66 0.58 13.39 -8.75
CA VAL A 66 0.77 13.89 -7.39
C VAL A 66 -0.57 14.33 -6.85
N GLY A 67 -1.02 13.74 -5.74
CA GLY A 67 -2.30 14.05 -5.12
C GLY A 67 -2.14 14.60 -3.70
N GLU A 68 -3.20 15.20 -3.16
CA GLU A 68 -3.23 15.71 -1.78
C GLU A 68 -3.23 14.59 -0.70
N GLY A 69 -3.17 13.33 -1.11
CA GLY A 69 -3.08 12.18 -0.21
C GLY A 69 -1.77 12.08 0.56
N PHE A 70 -1.79 11.24 1.60
CA PHE A 70 -0.70 11.05 2.56
C PHE A 70 0.36 10.03 2.17
N ALA A 71 -0.02 9.08 1.33
CA ALA A 71 0.80 7.93 0.99
C ALA A 71 0.95 7.84 -0.52
N ALA A 72 2.13 7.40 -0.93
CA ALA A 72 2.31 6.94 -2.29
C ALA A 72 1.51 5.64 -2.50
N GLY A 73 1.13 5.39 -3.74
CA GLY A 73 0.42 4.19 -4.14
C GLY A 73 0.62 3.92 -5.62
N ASN A 74 0.19 2.74 -6.06
CA ASN A 74 0.28 2.35 -7.45
C ASN A 74 -0.97 1.59 -7.91
N LEU A 75 -1.30 1.73 -9.19
CA LEU A 75 -2.36 1.00 -9.88
C LEU A 75 -1.89 0.55 -11.27
N GLY A 76 -2.50 -0.51 -11.80
CA GLY A 76 -2.17 -1.05 -13.11
C GLY A 76 -0.83 -1.80 -13.19
N SER A 77 -0.28 -1.91 -14.40
CA SER A 77 1.02 -2.55 -14.67
C SER A 77 1.55 -2.13 -16.03
N THR A 78 2.87 -1.98 -16.17
CA THR A 78 3.52 -1.75 -17.48
C THR A 78 3.30 -2.88 -18.49
N SER A 79 2.86 -4.06 -18.02
CA SER A 79 2.44 -5.18 -18.88
C SER A 79 1.04 -5.02 -19.46
N LEU A 80 0.18 -4.18 -18.87
CA LEU A 80 -1.17 -3.93 -19.37
C LEU A 80 -1.17 -2.94 -20.53
N ARG A 81 -2.25 -2.96 -21.32
CA ARG A 81 -2.43 -2.04 -22.46
C ARG A 81 -2.38 -0.58 -22.00
N ASN A 82 -3.16 -0.26 -20.96
CA ASN A 82 -3.32 1.08 -20.42
C ASN A 82 -2.14 1.53 -19.55
N GLY A 83 -1.17 0.65 -19.26
CA GLY A 83 -0.01 0.98 -18.44
C GLY A 83 -0.32 0.95 -16.95
N ALA A 84 0.38 1.80 -16.21
CA ALA A 84 0.30 1.90 -14.76
C ALA A 84 0.32 3.36 -14.32
N VAL A 85 -0.20 3.62 -13.13
CA VAL A 85 -0.10 4.91 -12.45
C VAL A 85 0.70 4.73 -11.17
N LEU A 86 1.66 5.63 -10.96
CA LEU A 86 2.34 5.88 -9.71
C LEU A 86 1.77 7.17 -9.10
N SER A 87 1.05 7.02 -8.00
CA SER A 87 0.55 8.16 -7.23
C SER A 87 1.54 8.50 -6.12
N LEU A 88 1.89 9.78 -6.01
CA LEU A 88 2.79 10.30 -4.99
C LEU A 88 2.06 11.32 -4.12
N PRO A 89 2.38 11.42 -2.83
CA PRO A 89 1.76 12.40 -1.96
C PRO A 89 2.36 13.77 -2.21
N TYR A 90 1.53 14.82 -2.22
CA TYR A 90 1.98 16.21 -2.37
C TYR A 90 2.95 16.63 -1.25
N THR A 91 2.89 15.95 -0.10
CA THR A 91 3.82 16.14 1.01
C THR A 91 5.29 15.96 0.62
N MET A 92 5.57 15.24 -0.47
CA MET A 92 6.93 15.09 -0.99
C MET A 92 7.56 16.43 -1.43
N TYR A 93 6.75 17.44 -1.71
CA TYR A 93 7.20 18.78 -2.12
C TYR A 93 7.27 19.79 -0.98
N PHE A 94 7.00 19.37 0.25
CA PHE A 94 7.14 20.27 1.39
C PHE A 94 8.60 20.54 1.66
N ALA A 95 8.94 21.82 1.80
CA ALA A 95 10.29 22.29 2.08
C ALA A 95 10.36 23.13 3.36
N THR A 96 9.22 23.64 3.82
CA THR A 96 9.13 24.56 4.95
C THR A 96 8.08 24.10 5.96
N ARG A 97 8.23 24.56 7.20
CA ARG A 97 7.23 24.42 8.26
C ARG A 97 5.84 24.89 7.81
N ASN A 98 5.80 26.00 7.11
CA ASN A 98 4.57 26.63 6.64
C ASN A 98 3.83 25.75 5.61
N ASP A 99 4.53 24.89 4.86
CA ASP A 99 3.89 23.93 3.96
C ASP A 99 3.08 22.89 4.75
N ILE A 100 3.64 22.37 5.86
CA ILE A 100 2.93 21.45 6.77
C ILE A 100 1.73 22.16 7.41
N GLU A 101 1.92 23.36 7.93
CA GLU A 101 0.85 24.10 8.62
C GLU A 101 -0.32 24.45 7.69
N ARG A 102 -0.05 24.83 6.44
CA ARG A 102 -1.07 25.18 5.44
C ARG A 102 -1.71 23.98 4.76
N SER A 103 -1.07 22.82 4.81
CA SER A 103 -1.57 21.62 4.14
C SER A 103 -2.91 21.11 4.70
N GLY A 104 -3.29 21.52 5.92
CA GLY A 104 -4.49 21.03 6.59
C GLY A 104 -4.42 19.56 7.01
N ILE A 105 -3.27 18.92 6.83
CA ILE A 105 -3.04 17.50 7.10
C ILE A 105 -3.10 17.19 8.60
N ILE A 106 -2.46 18.05 9.41
CA ILE A 106 -2.54 18.04 10.86
C ILE A 106 -3.31 19.27 11.28
N LYS A 107 -4.25 19.11 12.22
CA LYS A 107 -4.93 20.21 12.89
C LYS A 107 -3.91 21.18 13.47
N SER A 108 -4.06 22.46 13.16
CA SER A 108 -3.21 23.54 13.68
C SER A 108 -3.09 23.49 15.21
N SER A 109 -4.18 23.19 15.92
CA SER A 109 -4.19 23.04 17.39
C SER A 109 -3.32 21.90 17.92
N TYR A 110 -3.01 20.90 17.11
CA TYR A 110 -2.05 19.84 17.46
C TYR A 110 -0.61 20.29 17.19
N LEU A 111 -0.36 20.95 16.06
CA LEU A 111 0.95 21.53 15.74
C LEU A 111 1.38 22.58 16.78
N SER A 112 0.45 23.42 17.25
CA SER A 112 0.75 24.41 18.31
C SER A 112 1.18 23.76 19.63
N ARG A 113 0.69 22.55 19.94
CA ARG A 113 1.10 21.78 21.13
C ARG A 113 2.39 20.98 20.93
N HIS A 114 2.81 20.80 19.68
CA HIS A 114 4.00 20.05 19.29
C HIS A 114 4.81 20.86 18.28
N PRO A 115 5.44 21.97 18.71
CA PRO A 115 6.01 22.95 17.80
C PRO A 115 7.07 22.38 16.87
N ASP A 116 7.84 21.37 17.29
CA ASP A 116 8.88 20.75 16.44
C ASP A 116 8.33 19.70 15.46
N LEU A 117 7.03 19.36 15.55
CA LEU A 117 6.47 18.28 14.75
C LEU A 117 6.45 18.65 13.27
N ALA A 118 6.11 19.89 12.93
CA ALA A 118 6.06 20.33 11.55
C ALA A 118 7.41 20.13 10.85
N ASP A 119 8.50 20.58 11.47
CA ASP A 119 9.86 20.44 10.92
C ASP A 119 10.27 18.97 10.79
N LYS A 120 9.89 18.13 11.76
CA LYS A 120 10.14 16.68 11.71
C LYS A 120 9.38 15.95 10.62
N LEU A 121 8.34 16.53 10.04
CA LEU A 121 7.51 15.89 9.01
C LEU A 121 7.92 16.27 7.58
N ILE A 122 8.73 17.31 7.39
CA ILE A 122 9.28 17.71 6.08
C ILE A 122 10.19 16.60 5.52
N PRO A 123 9.84 15.93 4.41
CA PRO A 123 10.61 14.79 3.91
C PRO A 123 11.93 15.25 3.27
N SER A 124 13.02 14.52 3.53
CA SER A 124 14.25 14.72 2.77
C SER A 124 14.13 14.19 1.33
N PRO A 125 15.02 14.60 0.39
CA PRO A 125 15.10 13.99 -0.93
C PRO A 125 15.31 12.47 -0.88
N ASN A 126 16.02 11.97 0.12
CA ASN A 126 16.26 10.53 0.31
C ASN A 126 15.00 9.79 0.73
N CYS A 127 14.18 10.40 1.61
CA CYS A 127 12.86 9.90 1.97
C CYS A 127 11.97 9.72 0.73
N ASN A 128 11.93 10.74 -0.14
CA ASN A 128 11.17 10.71 -1.39
C ASN A 128 11.67 9.63 -2.36
N LYS A 129 12.99 9.47 -2.50
CA LYS A 129 13.61 8.38 -3.29
C LYS A 129 13.14 7.00 -2.82
N PHE A 130 13.22 6.76 -1.50
CA PHE A 130 12.80 5.49 -0.92
C PHE A 130 11.31 5.22 -1.14
N GLN A 131 10.45 6.21 -0.87
CA GLN A 131 9.00 6.06 -1.04
C GLN A 131 8.63 5.73 -2.49
N MET A 132 9.23 6.44 -3.46
CA MET A 132 9.01 6.19 -4.88
C MET A 132 9.51 4.80 -5.30
N ALA A 133 10.71 4.41 -4.86
CA ALA A 133 11.24 3.08 -5.14
C ALA A 133 10.40 1.95 -4.53
N HIS A 134 9.89 2.13 -3.31
CA HIS A 134 9.01 1.17 -2.65
C HIS A 134 7.79 0.86 -3.53
N GLU A 135 7.08 1.88 -4.01
CA GLU A 135 5.90 1.68 -4.86
C GLU A 135 6.25 1.12 -6.24
N LEU A 136 7.36 1.56 -6.84
CA LEU A 136 7.83 1.01 -8.12
C LEU A 136 8.21 -0.47 -8.00
N VAL A 137 8.73 -0.92 -6.86
CA VAL A 137 8.97 -2.34 -6.61
C VAL A 137 7.65 -3.11 -6.57
N ARG A 138 6.62 -2.60 -5.87
CA ARG A 138 5.30 -3.25 -5.83
C ARG A 138 4.67 -3.37 -7.21
N LEU A 139 4.80 -2.32 -8.02
CA LEU A 139 4.37 -2.29 -9.42
C LEU A 139 5.14 -3.32 -10.27
N LYS A 140 6.49 -3.38 -10.13
CA LYS A 140 7.36 -4.34 -10.85
C LYS A 140 6.91 -5.78 -10.63
N TYR A 141 6.61 -6.14 -9.38
CA TYR A 141 6.21 -7.50 -9.01
C TYR A 141 4.71 -7.77 -9.17
N LYS A 142 3.92 -6.80 -9.65
CA LYS A 142 2.48 -6.94 -9.92
C LYS A 142 1.70 -7.44 -8.70
N ASP A 143 1.98 -6.85 -7.54
CA ASP A 143 1.43 -7.28 -6.25
C ASP A 143 -0.10 -7.40 -6.25
N PHE A 144 -0.78 -6.56 -7.02
CA PHE A 144 -2.24 -6.61 -7.18
C PHE A 144 -2.78 -7.96 -7.67
N ILE A 145 -2.00 -8.75 -8.42
CA ILE A 145 -2.45 -10.07 -8.91
C ILE A 145 -2.62 -11.02 -7.73
N LEU A 146 -1.61 -11.10 -6.87
CA LEU A 146 -1.69 -11.97 -5.71
C LEU A 146 -2.73 -11.45 -4.73
N SER A 147 -2.75 -10.14 -4.46
CA SER A 147 -3.71 -9.51 -3.55
C SER A 147 -5.16 -9.70 -4.00
N GLY A 148 -5.46 -9.41 -5.27
CA GLY A 148 -6.81 -9.46 -5.84
C GLY A 148 -7.36 -10.87 -6.08
N THR A 149 -6.54 -11.92 -5.91
CA THR A 149 -7.00 -13.32 -6.02
C THR A 149 -7.40 -13.95 -4.69
N ILE A 150 -7.01 -13.38 -3.54
CA ILE A 150 -7.24 -13.99 -2.23
C ILE A 150 -8.73 -14.06 -1.91
N LEU A 151 -9.44 -12.92 -1.95
CA LEU A 151 -10.87 -12.87 -1.64
C LEU A 151 -11.72 -13.81 -2.52
N PRO A 152 -11.59 -13.83 -3.86
CA PRO A 152 -12.37 -14.76 -4.68
C PRO A 152 -12.00 -16.22 -4.42
N ALA A 153 -10.73 -16.55 -4.15
CA ALA A 153 -10.33 -17.90 -3.79
C ALA A 153 -10.97 -18.35 -2.47
N PHE A 154 -10.94 -17.51 -1.43
CA PHE A 154 -11.54 -17.82 -0.15
C PHE A 154 -13.07 -17.88 -0.21
N TYR A 155 -13.71 -17.07 -1.06
CA TYR A 155 -15.14 -17.18 -1.33
C TYR A 155 -15.52 -18.55 -1.92
N LEU A 156 -14.76 -19.03 -2.92
CA LEU A 156 -14.95 -20.35 -3.51
C LEU A 156 -14.72 -21.49 -2.50
N LEU A 157 -13.65 -21.39 -1.69
CA LEU A 157 -13.34 -22.36 -0.63
C LEU A 157 -14.46 -22.43 0.41
N GLY A 158 -14.92 -21.27 0.88
CA GLY A 158 -16.04 -21.17 1.81
C GLY A 158 -17.30 -21.81 1.24
N TYR A 159 -17.66 -21.47 0.00
CA TYR A 159 -18.82 -22.06 -0.67
C TYR A 159 -18.71 -23.60 -0.78
N GLY A 160 -17.54 -24.11 -1.17
CA GLY A 160 -17.26 -25.55 -1.24
C GLY A 160 -17.42 -26.23 0.12
N GLY A 161 -16.87 -25.64 1.18
CA GLY A 161 -17.05 -26.12 2.55
C GLY A 161 -18.52 -26.14 2.97
N PHE A 162 -19.27 -25.08 2.69
CA PHE A 162 -20.72 -25.01 2.94
C PHE A 162 -21.49 -26.11 2.20
N ALA A 163 -21.12 -26.41 0.96
CA ALA A 163 -21.72 -27.49 0.18
C ALA A 163 -21.45 -28.87 0.79
N LEU A 164 -20.23 -29.12 1.27
CA LEU A 164 -19.86 -30.36 1.96
C LEU A 164 -20.62 -30.52 3.27
N CYS A 165 -20.78 -29.47 4.07
CA CYS A 165 -21.58 -29.53 5.29
C CYS A 165 -23.03 -29.98 5.03
N ASN A 166 -23.61 -29.63 3.88
CA ASN A 166 -24.96 -30.08 3.51
C ASN A 166 -25.01 -31.56 3.10
N LYS A 167 -23.92 -32.11 2.56
CA LYS A 167 -23.85 -33.49 2.06
C LYS A 167 -23.54 -34.51 3.16
N TRP A 168 -22.69 -34.16 4.13
CA TRP A 168 -22.08 -35.13 5.05
C TRP A 168 -22.57 -35.07 6.51
N ALA A 169 -23.33 -34.05 6.91
CA ALA A 169 -23.78 -33.95 8.30
C ALA A 169 -25.11 -34.69 8.55
N LEU A 170 -25.04 -35.81 9.28
CA LEU A 170 -26.17 -36.69 9.60
C LEU A 170 -27.31 -36.02 10.40
N GLN A 171 -27.01 -34.99 11.19
CA GLN A 171 -28.01 -34.31 12.04
C GLN A 171 -28.23 -32.85 11.63
N ARG A 172 -29.51 -32.43 11.55
CA ARG A 172 -29.91 -31.06 11.15
C ARG A 172 -29.32 -29.96 12.05
N ARG A 173 -29.12 -30.23 13.34
CA ARG A 173 -28.51 -29.28 14.29
C ARG A 173 -27.00 -29.13 14.06
N LEU A 174 -26.29 -30.22 13.78
CA LEU A 174 -24.87 -30.20 13.44
C LEU A 174 -24.60 -29.51 12.08
N ARG A 175 -25.56 -29.52 11.15
CA ARG A 175 -25.46 -28.80 9.88
C ARG A 175 -25.28 -27.29 10.04
N ILE A 176 -26.01 -26.67 10.97
CA ILE A 176 -25.92 -25.21 11.20
C ILE A 176 -24.59 -24.88 11.86
N LEU A 177 -24.20 -25.66 12.88
CA LEU A 177 -22.93 -25.49 13.57
C LEU A 177 -21.74 -25.64 12.60
N ASN A 178 -21.73 -26.68 11.77
CA ASN A 178 -20.66 -26.90 10.79
C ASN A 178 -20.55 -25.75 9.77
N LYS A 179 -21.69 -25.17 9.36
CA LYS A 179 -21.70 -23.99 8.46
C LYS A 179 -21.10 -22.76 9.12
N ILE A 180 -21.43 -22.52 10.40
CA ILE A 180 -20.83 -21.44 11.17
C ILE A 180 -19.32 -21.67 11.31
N LEU A 181 -18.89 -22.89 11.63
CA LEU A 181 -17.47 -23.23 11.73
C LEU A 181 -16.73 -23.05 10.40
N VAL A 182 -17.33 -23.45 9.26
CA VAL A 182 -16.75 -23.19 7.93
C VAL A 182 -16.69 -21.69 7.65
N ALA A 183 -17.72 -20.92 7.96
CA ALA A 183 -17.74 -19.47 7.75
C ALA A 183 -16.65 -18.77 8.57
N VAL A 184 -16.61 -19.03 9.88
CA VAL A 184 -15.61 -18.49 10.80
C VAL A 184 -14.22 -18.92 10.39
N GLY A 185 -14.00 -20.21 10.13
CA GLY A 185 -12.71 -20.74 9.70
C GLY A 185 -12.23 -20.09 8.40
N THR A 186 -13.09 -20.04 7.38
CA THR A 186 -12.75 -19.43 6.08
C THR A 186 -12.42 -17.95 6.25
N LEU A 187 -13.20 -17.21 7.02
CA LEU A 187 -12.96 -15.78 7.26
C LEU A 187 -11.66 -15.55 8.08
N SER A 188 -11.42 -16.34 9.12
CA SER A 188 -10.19 -16.25 9.92
C SER A 188 -8.95 -16.57 9.08
N PHE A 189 -8.98 -17.63 8.28
CA PHE A 189 -7.88 -17.96 7.37
C PHE A 189 -7.70 -16.92 6.28
N TYR A 190 -8.80 -16.36 5.73
CA TYR A 190 -8.74 -15.24 4.80
C TYR A 190 -7.94 -14.08 5.39
N HIS A 191 -8.27 -13.62 6.60
CA HIS A 191 -7.54 -12.53 7.25
C HIS A 191 -6.06 -12.87 7.47
N ILE A 192 -5.74 -14.07 7.96
CA ILE A 192 -4.35 -14.50 8.17
C ILE A 192 -3.56 -14.50 6.86
N VAL A 193 -4.12 -15.08 5.80
CA VAL A 193 -3.46 -15.16 4.49
C VAL A 193 -3.30 -13.78 3.89
N THR A 194 -4.36 -12.96 3.89
CA THR A 194 -4.30 -11.59 3.37
C THR A 194 -3.24 -10.77 4.10
N SER A 195 -3.23 -10.75 5.44
CA SER A 195 -2.21 -10.03 6.21
C SER A 195 -0.79 -10.53 5.92
N ARG A 196 -0.57 -11.85 5.83
CA ARG A 196 0.76 -12.39 5.52
C ARG A 196 1.23 -12.01 4.11
N VAL A 197 0.33 -12.06 3.13
CA VAL A 197 0.64 -11.67 1.75
C VAL A 197 0.97 -10.19 1.68
N MET A 198 0.11 -9.31 2.24
CA MET A 198 0.36 -7.86 2.23
C MET A 198 1.67 -7.52 2.94
N ASN A 199 1.92 -8.10 4.11
CA ASN A 199 3.15 -7.87 4.86
C ASN A 199 4.38 -8.33 4.06
N TRP A 200 4.32 -9.52 3.45
CA TRP A 200 5.41 -10.01 2.60
C TRP A 200 5.69 -9.08 1.41
N GLN A 201 4.65 -8.58 0.73
CA GLN A 201 4.77 -7.62 -0.37
C GLN A 201 5.46 -6.33 0.09
N VAL A 202 5.02 -5.77 1.23
CA VAL A 202 5.57 -4.54 1.81
C VAL A 202 7.02 -4.73 2.23
N TYR A 203 7.36 -5.81 2.97
CA TYR A 203 8.74 -6.05 3.39
C TYR A 203 9.68 -6.31 2.21
N ARG A 204 9.21 -7.01 1.17
CA ARG A 204 9.98 -7.19 -0.05
C ARG A 204 10.24 -5.85 -0.74
N ALA A 205 9.22 -5.00 -0.83
CA ALA A 205 9.35 -3.65 -1.38
C ALA A 205 10.32 -2.79 -0.59
N ASP A 206 10.22 -2.77 0.74
CA ASP A 206 11.17 -2.08 1.63
C ASP A 206 12.60 -2.55 1.42
N ARG A 207 12.81 -3.86 1.43
CA ARG A 207 14.14 -4.45 1.26
C ARG A 207 14.74 -4.05 -0.08
N VAL A 208 14.02 -4.30 -1.18
CA VAL A 208 14.55 -4.03 -2.53
C VAL A 208 14.80 -2.54 -2.74
N ALA A 209 13.92 -1.67 -2.26
CA ALA A 209 14.11 -0.22 -2.34
C ALA A 209 15.33 0.25 -1.54
N ALA A 210 15.49 -0.23 -0.30
CA ALA A 210 16.62 0.13 0.56
C ALA A 210 17.97 -0.35 0.02
N THR A 211 18.00 -1.47 -0.72
CA THR A 211 19.21 -2.04 -1.32
C THR A 211 19.59 -1.43 -2.67
N ILE A 212 18.92 -0.36 -3.13
CA ILE A 212 19.33 0.31 -4.37
C ILE A 212 20.69 0.97 -4.18
N ASP A 213 20.82 1.84 -3.18
CA ASP A 213 22.06 2.50 -2.76
C ASP A 213 21.88 3.11 -1.35
N PRO A 214 22.95 3.57 -0.67
CA PRO A 214 22.89 4.05 0.72
C PRO A 214 21.89 5.19 0.95
N THR A 215 21.61 5.99 -0.09
CA THR A 215 20.67 7.10 0.02
C THR A 215 19.22 6.61 0.17
N TYR A 216 18.87 5.47 -0.44
CA TYR A 216 17.55 4.86 -0.26
C TYR A 216 17.42 4.21 1.11
N MET A 217 18.48 3.58 1.63
CA MET A 217 18.49 3.04 2.99
C MET A 217 18.25 4.14 4.04
N ALA A 218 19.00 5.25 3.95
CA ALA A 218 18.82 6.40 4.83
C ALA A 218 17.39 6.98 4.72
N GLY A 219 16.90 7.11 3.49
CA GLY A 219 15.53 7.53 3.20
C GLY A 219 14.45 6.62 3.79
N GLY A 220 14.65 5.30 3.76
CA GLY A 220 13.72 4.34 4.33
C GLY A 220 13.63 4.42 5.85
N ILE A 221 14.77 4.57 6.52
CA ILE A 221 14.82 4.77 7.98
C ILE A 221 14.09 6.06 8.36
N GLU A 222 14.36 7.16 7.65
CA GLU A 222 13.67 8.43 7.84
C GLU A 222 12.17 8.29 7.61
N PHE A 223 11.76 7.68 6.50
CA PHE A 223 10.36 7.46 6.14
C PHE A 223 9.61 6.68 7.23
N MET A 224 10.18 5.61 7.78
CA MET A 224 9.53 4.87 8.86
C MET A 224 9.42 5.67 10.15
N ARG A 225 10.44 6.46 10.51
CA ARG A 225 10.38 7.35 11.69
C ARG A 225 9.30 8.41 11.53
N LYS A 226 9.16 9.00 10.33
CA LYS A 226 8.08 9.94 10.03
C LYS A 226 6.71 9.27 10.07
N ASN A 227 6.57 8.06 9.55
CA ASN A 227 5.32 7.29 9.66
C ASN A 227 4.92 7.02 11.11
N GLN A 228 5.87 6.75 12.01
CA GLN A 228 5.58 6.65 13.45
C GLN A 228 5.03 7.97 14.04
N LEU A 229 5.56 9.11 13.61
CA LEU A 229 5.04 10.43 14.01
C LEU A 229 3.63 10.65 13.45
N TRP A 230 3.39 10.27 12.19
CA TRP A 230 2.07 10.34 11.56
C TRP A 230 1.05 9.45 12.25
N GLU A 231 1.39 8.19 12.54
CA GLU A 231 0.57 7.24 13.28
C GLU A 231 0.24 7.78 14.67
N LYS A 232 1.21 8.34 15.39
CA LYS A 232 0.98 8.97 16.70
C LYS A 232 0.03 10.16 16.59
N ALA A 233 0.20 11.03 15.59
CA ALA A 233 -0.70 12.15 15.38
C ALA A 233 -2.13 11.67 15.06
N PHE A 234 -2.26 10.68 14.18
CA PHE A 234 -3.53 10.04 13.82
C PHE A 234 -4.26 9.46 15.04
N LEU A 235 -3.58 8.64 15.85
CA LEU A 235 -4.14 8.02 17.06
C LEU A 235 -4.57 9.06 18.12
N ASN A 236 -3.97 10.25 18.11
CA ASN A 236 -4.38 11.37 18.96
C ASN A 236 -5.49 12.24 18.37
N GLY A 237 -6.12 11.83 17.26
CA GLY A 237 -7.20 12.58 16.61
C GLY A 237 -6.75 13.90 15.98
N ALA A 238 -5.46 14.04 15.69
CA ALA A 238 -4.86 15.27 15.17
C ALA A 238 -5.13 15.48 13.67
N MET A 239 -5.60 14.48 12.94
CA MET A 239 -5.92 14.59 11.52
C MET A 239 -7.41 14.95 11.35
N PRO A 240 -7.75 15.97 10.54
CA PRO A 240 -9.12 16.47 10.42
C PRO A 240 -10.09 15.47 9.79
N GLU A 241 -9.61 14.68 8.83
CA GLU A 241 -10.31 13.51 8.34
C GLU A 241 -9.51 12.29 8.79
N ALA A 242 -10.08 11.49 9.69
CA ALA A 242 -9.62 10.11 9.82
C ALA A 242 -9.97 9.41 8.51
N SER A 243 -9.15 9.62 7.47
CA SER A 243 -9.44 9.05 6.17
C SER A 243 -9.55 7.56 6.41
N ILE A 244 -10.72 6.98 6.08
CA ILE A 244 -10.94 5.54 6.16
C ILE A 244 -9.78 4.81 5.48
N MET A 245 -9.19 5.43 4.46
CA MET A 245 -7.98 4.97 3.79
C MET A 245 -6.71 4.93 4.68
N MET A 246 -6.46 5.90 5.56
CA MET A 246 -5.39 5.80 6.57
C MET A 246 -5.71 4.76 7.65
N LEU A 247 -6.97 4.67 8.09
CA LEU A 247 -7.38 3.63 9.05
C LEU A 247 -7.18 2.23 8.44
N MET A 248 -7.60 2.04 7.20
CA MET A 248 -7.37 0.80 6.45
C MET A 248 -5.87 0.59 6.22
N GLY A 249 -5.11 1.63 5.88
CA GLY A 249 -3.66 1.53 5.76
C GLY A 249 -3.01 1.03 7.05
N TYR A 250 -3.41 1.60 8.20
CA TYR A 250 -2.95 1.18 9.52
C TYR A 250 -3.35 -0.27 9.88
N LEU A 251 -4.54 -0.71 9.47
CA LEU A 251 -5.04 -2.06 9.76
C LEU A 251 -4.46 -3.15 8.83
N TRP A 252 -4.12 -2.80 7.59
CA TRP A 252 -3.76 -3.77 6.55
C TRP A 252 -2.28 -3.73 6.15
N HIS A 253 -1.52 -2.71 6.54
CA HIS A 253 -0.06 -2.68 6.39
C HIS A 253 0.66 -3.12 7.67
N PRO A 254 1.88 -3.68 7.54
CA PRO A 254 2.68 -4.00 8.72
C PRO A 254 3.04 -2.72 9.47
N PRO A 255 3.06 -2.74 10.82
CA PRO A 255 3.36 -1.57 11.63
C PRO A 255 4.70 -0.93 11.25
N SER A 256 4.74 0.40 11.21
CA SER A 256 5.95 1.18 10.90
C SER A 256 7.16 0.78 11.76
N GLY A 257 6.94 0.45 13.03
CA GLY A 257 7.99 -0.03 13.94
C GLY A 257 8.63 -1.36 13.54
N GLU A 258 7.85 -2.31 13.03
CA GLU A 258 8.40 -3.58 12.53
C GLU A 258 9.18 -3.37 11.23
N ARG A 259 8.66 -2.53 10.33
CA ARG A 259 9.34 -2.14 9.09
C ARG A 259 10.68 -1.44 9.39
N LEU A 260 10.69 -0.51 10.35
CA LEU A 260 11.90 0.17 10.81
C LEU A 260 12.93 -0.82 11.35
N LYS A 261 12.51 -1.74 12.23
CA LYS A 261 13.39 -2.78 12.75
C LYS A 261 14.04 -3.58 11.63
N ARG A 262 13.27 -4.05 10.65
CA ARG A 262 13.79 -4.80 9.50
C ARG A 262 14.76 -4.00 8.64
N LEU A 263 14.53 -2.70 8.46
CA LEU A 263 15.46 -1.82 7.73
C LEU A 263 16.76 -1.60 8.51
N LEU A 264 16.70 -1.45 9.83
CA LEU A 264 17.89 -1.35 10.68
C LEU A 264 18.68 -2.66 10.70
N ASP A 265 18.00 -3.80 10.82
CA ASP A 265 18.62 -5.12 10.70
C ASP A 265 19.30 -5.27 9.33
N LEU A 266 18.58 -4.92 8.25
CA LEU A 266 19.13 -4.96 6.88
C LEU A 266 20.38 -4.08 6.75
N LYS A 267 20.35 -2.84 7.28
CA LYS A 267 21.51 -1.93 7.28
C LYS A 267 22.75 -2.59 7.91
N ASN A 268 22.57 -3.36 8.99
CA ASN A 268 23.68 -4.04 9.66
C ASN A 268 24.21 -5.26 8.89
N PHE A 269 23.42 -5.85 7.98
CA PHE A 269 23.81 -7.01 7.18
C PHE A 269 24.27 -6.68 5.75
N THR A 270 23.91 -5.51 5.23
CA THR A 270 24.44 -5.01 3.96
C THR A 270 25.64 -4.11 4.24
N PRO A 271 26.87 -4.53 3.92
CA PRO A 271 28.05 -3.68 4.00
C PRO A 271 28.01 -2.70 2.83
N TYR A 272 27.16 -1.68 2.93
CA TYR A 272 27.39 -0.48 2.16
C TYR A 272 28.44 0.31 2.93
N CYS A 273 29.69 0.12 2.50
CA CYS A 273 30.92 0.79 2.89
C CYS A 273 30.79 1.78 4.06
N ASP A 274 31.44 1.43 5.17
CA ASP A 274 31.88 2.33 6.25
C ASP A 274 32.89 3.41 5.76
N ASP A 275 32.88 3.77 4.48
CA ASP A 275 33.78 4.75 3.87
C ASP A 275 32.97 5.92 3.29
N ILE A 276 32.43 6.76 4.18
CA ILE A 276 32.23 8.19 3.89
C ILE A 276 32.59 8.96 5.15
N ASP A 277 33.89 9.21 5.31
CA ASP A 277 34.42 10.41 5.98
C ASP A 277 34.30 11.61 5.02
#